data_AF-A0A1A7WJG7-F1
#
_entry.id   AF-A0A1A7WJG7-F1
#
_cell.length_a   1.000
_cell.length_b   1.000
_cell.length_c   1.000
_cell.angle_alpha   90.00
_cell.angle_beta   90.00
_cell.angle_gamma   90.00
#
_symmetry.space_group_name_H-M   'P 1'
#
loop_
_entity.id
_entity.type
_entity.pdbx_description
1 polymer ?
#
loop_
_entity_poly.entity_id
_entity_poly.type
_entity_poly.pdbx_seq_one_letter_code
_entity_poly.pdbx_strand_id
1 'polypeptide(L)'
;MKKNNKPLCKQQSTPSYGREIPRLFKKMSMNDADERVRLMAEKVYASALKKEDNKDALALFTVPEDCPIGLHEDRERALQKELAEEQSEESVKRRKNFLQKRSVSLQLPDDWIRSAASPVPTPGTPDLFPLEMFPEFQRVTISGDYCAGVDTHIHAAACMNQKHLLRFIKKSYRVDQDRVVHKLKEKEVTMKELFESLNLHPYNLTVDSLDVHAGRQTFQRFDKFNAKYNPVGASELRDLYMKTENHINGEYFATIIKEVASDLEDAKYQYAEPRLSIYGCNPNEWTKLSS
;
A
#
# COMPACT_ATOMS: atom_id res chain seq x y z
N MET A 1 -27.24 -25.01 34.54
CA MET A 1 -27.09 -25.48 33.14
C MET A 1 -25.61 -25.38 32.76
N LYS A 2 -24.95 -26.53 32.55
CA LYS A 2 -23.52 -26.61 32.22
C LYS A 2 -23.31 -26.24 30.74
N LYS A 3 -22.46 -25.24 30.46
CA LYS A 3 -22.06 -24.87 29.09
C LYS A 3 -21.09 -25.94 28.57
N ASN A 4 -21.45 -26.58 27.46
CA ASN A 4 -20.63 -27.56 26.74
C ASN A 4 -19.44 -26.85 26.07
N ASN A 5 -18.23 -27.09 26.58
CA ASN A 5 -16.98 -26.83 25.85
C ASN A 5 -16.77 -27.96 24.84
N LYS A 6 -17.07 -27.70 23.55
CA LYS A 6 -16.58 -28.54 22.46
C LYS A 6 -15.15 -28.09 22.11
N PRO A 7 -14.14 -28.97 22.10
CA PRO A 7 -12.81 -28.62 21.60
C PRO A 7 -12.85 -28.43 20.08
N LEU A 8 -12.19 -27.39 19.59
CA LEU A 8 -11.95 -27.15 18.17
C LEU A 8 -11.16 -28.33 17.58
N CYS A 9 -11.73 -28.97 16.56
CA CYS A 9 -11.05 -30.02 15.79
C CYS A 9 -9.92 -29.37 14.99
N LYS A 10 -8.67 -29.74 15.29
CA LYS A 10 -7.51 -29.39 14.47
C LYS A 10 -7.75 -29.91 13.05
N GLN A 11 -7.59 -29.04 12.04
CA GLN A 11 -7.47 -29.49 10.66
C GLN A 11 -6.32 -30.50 10.59
N GLN A 12 -6.64 -31.73 10.20
CA GLN A 12 -5.64 -32.76 9.96
C GLN A 12 -4.92 -32.40 8.66
N SER A 13 -3.67 -31.94 8.77
CA SER A 13 -2.74 -31.97 7.66
C SER A 13 -2.62 -33.41 7.16
N THR A 14 -2.62 -33.59 5.85
CA THR A 14 -2.49 -34.88 5.18
C THR A 14 -1.31 -35.70 5.73
N PRO A 15 -1.40 -37.04 5.80
CA PRO A 15 -0.29 -37.86 6.29
C PRO A 15 0.88 -37.76 5.32
N SER A 16 1.99 -37.18 5.77
CA SER A 16 3.25 -37.20 5.05
C SER A 16 3.77 -38.64 4.97
N TYR A 17 3.66 -39.24 3.80
CA TYR A 17 4.41 -40.46 3.48
C TYR A 17 5.91 -40.13 3.54
N GLY A 18 6.62 -40.75 4.48
CA GLY A 18 8.06 -40.60 4.70
C GLY A 18 8.91 -41.19 3.58
N ARG A 19 8.98 -40.53 2.42
CA ARG A 19 10.07 -40.72 1.46
C ARG A 19 10.80 -39.40 1.29
N GLU A 20 12.09 -39.39 1.66
CA GLU A 20 13.01 -38.30 1.34
C GLU A 20 12.97 -38.04 -0.17
N ILE A 21 12.63 -36.81 -0.57
CA ILE A 21 12.71 -36.37 -1.96
C ILE A 21 14.21 -36.21 -2.27
N PRO A 22 14.79 -36.97 -3.22
CA PRO A 22 16.19 -36.82 -3.57
C PRO A 22 16.39 -35.43 -4.18
N ARG A 23 17.29 -34.63 -3.61
CA ARG A 23 17.68 -33.34 -4.18
C ARG A 23 18.28 -33.56 -5.56
N LEU A 24 17.65 -33.01 -6.61
CA LEU A 24 18.17 -33.03 -7.98
C LEU A 24 19.39 -32.11 -8.20
N PHE A 25 19.75 -31.30 -7.20
CA PHE A 25 20.89 -30.40 -7.28
C PHE A 25 21.94 -30.76 -6.24
N LYS A 26 23.18 -30.90 -6.72
CA LYS A 26 24.35 -31.16 -5.88
C LYS A 26 24.56 -29.98 -4.95
N LYS A 27 24.48 -30.20 -3.63
CA LYS A 27 24.86 -29.21 -2.61
C LYS A 27 26.36 -28.96 -2.76
N MET A 28 26.74 -27.83 -3.38
CA MET A 28 28.12 -27.40 -3.44
C MET A 28 28.53 -26.88 -2.05
N SER A 29 29.62 -27.40 -1.49
CA SER A 29 30.26 -26.80 -0.33
C SER A 29 31.06 -25.59 -0.78
N MET A 30 30.79 -24.41 -0.21
CA MET A 30 31.64 -23.24 -0.38
C MET A 30 33.00 -23.52 0.25
N ASN A 31 34.00 -23.79 -0.57
CA ASN A 31 35.41 -23.70 -0.21
C ASN A 31 36.17 -23.11 -1.40
N ASP A 32 36.95 -22.07 -1.10
CA ASP A 32 38.00 -21.38 -1.87
C ASP A 32 37.68 -20.83 -3.28
N ALA A 33 36.48 -21.08 -3.82
CA ALA A 33 36.02 -20.43 -5.06
C ALA A 33 35.54 -18.98 -4.85
N ASP A 34 35.35 -18.55 -3.59
CA ASP A 34 34.69 -17.28 -3.28
C ASP A 34 35.64 -16.08 -3.17
N GLU A 35 36.93 -16.23 -2.92
CA GLU A 35 37.77 -15.05 -2.64
C GLU A 35 38.04 -14.22 -3.90
N ARG A 36 38.26 -14.87 -5.05
CA ARG A 36 38.41 -14.17 -6.34
C ARG A 36 37.12 -13.51 -6.80
N VAL A 37 35.98 -14.17 -6.56
CA VAL A 37 34.65 -13.64 -6.90
C VAL A 37 34.29 -12.49 -5.97
N ARG A 38 34.62 -12.60 -4.68
CA ARG A 38 34.45 -11.55 -3.67
C ARG A 38 35.31 -10.32 -3.98
N LEU A 39 36.59 -10.51 -4.28
CA LEU A 39 37.49 -9.41 -4.67
C LEU A 39 37.06 -8.77 -5.99
N MET A 40 36.53 -9.56 -6.94
CA MET A 40 35.95 -9.03 -8.17
C MET A 40 34.69 -8.21 -7.88
N ALA A 41 33.80 -8.70 -7.02
CA ALA A 41 32.59 -7.99 -6.59
C ALA A 41 32.92 -6.70 -5.83
N GLU A 42 33.87 -6.72 -4.89
CA GLU A 42 34.33 -5.54 -4.15
C GLU A 42 34.98 -4.51 -5.08
N LYS A 43 35.77 -4.96 -6.06
CA LYS A 43 36.38 -4.07 -7.05
C LYS A 43 35.35 -3.45 -8.00
N VAL A 44 34.34 -4.22 -8.41
CA VAL A 44 33.19 -3.71 -9.18
C VAL A 44 32.39 -2.70 -8.36
N TYR A 45 32.12 -3.00 -7.08
CA TYR A 45 31.40 -2.11 -6.18
C TYR A 45 32.16 -0.80 -5.92
N ALA A 46 33.46 -0.88 -5.60
CA ALA A 46 34.30 0.30 -5.38
C ALA A 46 34.48 1.14 -6.66
N SER A 47 34.49 0.53 -7.84
CA SER A 47 34.54 1.25 -9.11
C SER A 47 33.21 1.88 -9.52
N ALA A 48 32.07 1.32 -9.08
CA ALA A 48 30.75 1.94 -9.21
C ALA A 48 30.62 3.17 -8.30
N LEU A 49 31.02 3.07 -7.03
CA LEU A 49 30.99 4.20 -6.09
C LEU A 49 31.95 5.34 -6.47
N LYS A 50 33.10 5.04 -7.11
CA LYS A 50 34.01 6.07 -7.62
C LYS A 50 33.50 6.79 -8.88
N LYS A 51 32.49 6.25 -9.57
CA LYS A 51 31.84 6.92 -10.70
C LYS A 51 30.69 7.85 -10.26
N GLU A 52 30.24 7.75 -9.00
CA GLU A 52 29.15 8.56 -8.45
C GLU A 52 29.52 10.03 -8.22
N ASP A 53 30.80 10.39 -8.24
CA ASP A 53 31.21 11.81 -8.26
C ASP A 53 30.96 12.49 -9.62
N ASN A 54 30.57 11.73 -10.65
CA ASN A 54 30.11 12.28 -11.92
C ASN A 54 28.58 12.27 -11.92
N LYS A 55 27.99 13.46 -11.72
CA LYS A 55 26.54 13.72 -11.53
C LYS A 55 25.62 13.23 -12.66
N ASP A 56 26.17 12.64 -13.73
CA ASP A 56 25.44 12.16 -14.91
C ASP A 56 25.59 10.65 -15.19
N ALA A 57 26.20 9.87 -14.28
CA ALA A 57 26.32 8.41 -14.47
C ALA A 57 25.01 7.67 -14.08
N LEU A 58 24.06 7.60 -15.01
CA LEU A 58 22.88 6.72 -14.97
C LEU A 58 23.30 5.28 -14.62
N ALA A 59 22.67 4.67 -13.61
CA ALA A 59 22.90 3.26 -13.29
C ALA A 59 22.50 2.38 -14.50
N LEU A 60 23.12 1.20 -14.64
CA LEU A 60 22.93 0.30 -15.79
C LEU A 60 21.46 -0.18 -15.98
N PHE A 61 20.60 0.09 -15.00
CA PHE A 61 19.16 -0.19 -15.01
C PHE A 61 18.29 1.06 -14.76
N THR A 62 18.89 2.25 -14.72
CA THR A 62 18.13 3.50 -14.66
C THR A 62 17.67 3.83 -16.07
N VAL A 63 16.38 3.61 -16.32
CA VAL A 63 15.70 4.19 -17.47
C VAL A 63 15.76 5.72 -17.31
N PRO A 64 16.24 6.48 -18.31
CA PRO A 64 16.19 7.94 -18.27
C PRO A 64 14.77 8.42 -17.93
N GLU A 65 14.67 9.31 -16.94
CA GLU A 65 13.40 9.82 -16.38
C GLU A 65 12.58 10.70 -17.34
N ASP A 66 12.98 10.83 -18.60
CA ASP A 66 12.21 11.54 -19.61
C ASP A 66 11.46 10.53 -20.49
N CYS A 67 10.27 10.12 -20.04
CA CYS A 67 9.26 9.62 -20.96
C CYS A 67 8.61 10.85 -21.62
N PRO A 68 8.97 11.24 -22.85
CA PRO A 68 8.48 12.46 -23.48
C PRO A 68 6.96 12.54 -23.59
N ILE A 69 6.28 11.38 -23.57
CA ILE A 69 4.83 11.26 -23.58
C ILE A 69 4.22 11.69 -22.23
N GLY A 70 4.81 11.28 -21.10
CA GLY A 70 4.26 11.60 -19.78
C GLY A 70 4.32 13.09 -19.44
N LEU A 71 5.44 13.75 -19.78
CA LEU A 71 5.58 15.20 -19.61
C LEU A 71 4.64 16.00 -20.54
N HIS A 72 4.41 15.50 -21.75
CA HIS A 72 3.47 16.11 -22.68
C HIS A 72 2.02 15.99 -22.16
N GLU A 73 1.61 14.81 -21.72
CA GLU A 73 0.28 14.58 -21.15
C GLU A 73 0.07 15.36 -19.84
N ASP A 74 1.09 15.50 -19.00
CA ASP A 74 1.01 16.28 -17.76
C ASP A 74 0.90 17.78 -18.04
N ARG A 75 1.61 18.31 -19.06
CA ARG A 75 1.43 19.69 -19.55
C ARG A 75 0.05 19.90 -20.18
N GLU A 76 -0.42 18.96 -21.00
CA GLU A 76 -1.75 19.02 -21.61
C GLU A 76 -2.86 18.99 -20.55
N ARG A 77 -2.73 18.13 -19.53
CA ARG A 77 -3.68 18.10 -18.40
C ARG A 77 -3.63 19.37 -17.54
N ALA A 78 -2.46 19.95 -17.34
CA ALA A 78 -2.33 21.23 -16.63
C ALA A 78 -3.01 22.37 -17.40
N LEU A 79 -2.76 22.46 -18.71
CA LEU A 79 -3.41 23.44 -19.60
C LEU A 79 -4.93 23.22 -19.68
N GLN A 80 -5.40 21.98 -19.79
CA GLN A 80 -6.84 21.67 -19.77
C GLN A 80 -7.50 22.08 -18.45
N LYS A 81 -6.80 21.90 -17.32
CA LYS A 81 -7.29 22.31 -16.01
C LYS A 81 -7.38 23.83 -15.89
N GLU A 82 -6.37 24.56 -16.38
CA GLU A 82 -6.35 26.02 -16.40
C GLU A 82 -7.47 26.57 -17.30
N LEU A 83 -7.63 26.03 -18.51
CA LEU A 83 -8.73 26.39 -19.41
C LEU A 83 -10.12 26.08 -18.81
N ALA A 84 -10.26 24.98 -18.06
CA ALA A 84 -11.51 24.66 -17.38
C ALA A 84 -11.80 25.61 -16.20
N GLU A 85 -10.76 26.05 -15.50
CA GLU A 85 -10.85 27.04 -14.42
C GLU A 85 -11.21 28.42 -14.98
N GLU A 86 -10.58 28.84 -16.08
CA GLU A 86 -10.94 30.06 -16.80
C GLU A 86 -12.37 30.01 -17.35
N GLN A 87 -12.81 28.90 -17.94
CA GLN A 87 -14.19 28.72 -18.39
C GLN A 87 -15.18 28.72 -17.22
N SER A 88 -14.82 28.14 -16.08
CA SER A 88 -15.62 28.20 -14.85
C SER A 88 -15.76 29.64 -14.37
N GLU A 89 -14.67 30.40 -14.29
CA GLU A 89 -14.69 31.82 -13.91
C GLU A 89 -15.46 32.67 -14.92
N GLU A 90 -15.29 32.44 -16.22
CA GLU A 90 -16.02 33.14 -17.27
C GLU A 90 -17.52 32.80 -17.22
N SER A 91 -17.88 31.54 -16.94
CA SER A 91 -19.28 31.13 -16.75
C SER A 91 -19.91 31.81 -15.52
N VAL A 92 -19.15 31.97 -14.44
CA VAL A 92 -19.57 32.69 -13.22
C VAL A 92 -19.73 34.18 -13.52
N LYS A 93 -18.80 34.80 -14.25
CA LYS A 93 -18.87 36.20 -14.69
C LYS A 93 -20.05 36.41 -15.65
N ARG A 94 -20.27 35.51 -16.62
CA ARG A 94 -21.44 35.54 -17.53
C ARG A 94 -22.76 35.37 -16.78
N ARG A 95 -22.83 34.46 -15.81
CA ARG A 95 -24.02 34.25 -14.96
C ARG A 95 -24.31 35.48 -14.10
N LYS A 96 -23.28 36.12 -13.55
CA LYS A 96 -23.42 37.39 -12.80
C LYS A 96 -23.89 38.53 -13.70
N ASN A 97 -23.34 38.64 -14.92
CA ASN A 97 -23.79 39.61 -15.93
C ASN A 97 -25.23 39.34 -16.43
N PHE A 98 -25.63 38.07 -16.52
CA PHE A 98 -27.00 37.67 -16.87
C PHE A 98 -27.98 37.99 -15.73
N LEU A 99 -27.60 37.78 -14.47
CA LEU A 99 -28.37 38.21 -13.31
C LEU A 99 -28.53 39.74 -13.26
N GLN A 100 -27.48 40.48 -13.61
CA GLN A 100 -27.49 41.95 -13.67
C GLN A 100 -28.36 42.50 -14.82
N LYS A 101 -28.64 41.69 -15.85
CA LYS A 101 -29.54 42.04 -16.97
C LYS A 101 -30.99 41.63 -16.75
N ARG A 102 -31.37 41.01 -15.63
CA ARG A 102 -32.76 40.62 -15.30
C ARG A 102 -33.55 41.73 -14.59
N SER A 103 -33.47 42.95 -15.10
CA SER A 103 -34.42 44.02 -14.77
C SER A 103 -35.19 44.50 -16.01
N VAL A 104 -35.61 43.58 -16.88
CA VAL A 104 -36.71 43.82 -17.82
C VAL A 104 -37.47 42.50 -18.01
N SER A 105 -38.76 42.53 -17.70
CA SER A 105 -39.73 41.44 -17.87
C SER A 105 -39.77 40.96 -19.32
N LEU A 106 -39.88 39.65 -19.55
CA LEU A 106 -40.45 39.05 -20.78
C LEU A 106 -40.83 37.59 -20.54
N GLN A 107 -42.04 37.27 -20.99
CA GLN A 107 -42.77 36.01 -20.85
C GLN A 107 -42.12 34.88 -21.64
N LEU A 108 -42.25 33.65 -21.16
CA LEU A 108 -41.86 32.42 -21.85
C LEU A 108 -42.99 31.98 -22.80
N PRO A 109 -42.69 31.67 -24.07
CA PRO A 109 -43.55 30.82 -24.88
C PRO A 109 -43.20 29.34 -24.65
N ASP A 110 -44.23 28.55 -24.39
CA ASP A 110 -44.25 27.10 -24.60
C ASP A 110 -44.03 26.80 -26.08
N ASP A 111 -43.03 25.96 -26.41
CA ASP A 111 -43.07 24.98 -27.52
C ASP A 111 -41.69 24.37 -27.77
N TRP A 112 -41.43 23.19 -27.20
CA TRP A 112 -40.43 22.24 -27.74
C TRP A 112 -40.67 20.80 -27.24
N ILE A 113 -41.87 20.26 -27.47
CA ILE A 113 -42.09 18.81 -27.46
C ILE A 113 -42.31 18.33 -28.90
N ARG A 114 -41.22 18.20 -29.66
CA ARG A 114 -41.12 17.22 -30.75
C ARG A 114 -39.71 17.19 -31.32
N SER A 115 -39.21 15.97 -31.51
CA SER A 115 -38.17 15.54 -32.45
C SER A 115 -36.95 14.92 -31.79
N ALA A 116 -37.08 13.64 -31.46
CA ALA A 116 -35.97 12.68 -31.46
C ALA A 116 -36.55 11.27 -31.64
N ALA A 117 -37.07 10.97 -32.82
CA ALA A 117 -37.33 9.59 -33.24
C ALA A 117 -36.14 9.15 -34.10
N SER A 118 -35.24 8.37 -33.51
CA SER A 118 -34.21 7.65 -34.27
C SER A 118 -34.87 6.49 -35.02
N PRO A 119 -34.47 6.20 -36.28
CA PRO A 119 -35.05 5.10 -37.03
C PRO A 119 -34.56 3.75 -36.50
N VAL A 120 -35.51 2.85 -36.26
CA VAL A 120 -35.30 1.43 -35.95
C VAL A 120 -34.74 0.74 -37.21
N PRO A 121 -33.64 -0.03 -37.16
CA PRO A 121 -33.24 -0.86 -38.28
C PRO A 121 -34.04 -2.17 -38.31
N THR A 122 -34.63 -2.46 -39.46
CA THR A 122 -35.21 -3.75 -39.86
C THR A 122 -34.15 -4.86 -39.95
N PRO A 123 -34.47 -6.12 -39.64
CA PRO A 123 -33.55 -7.25 -39.80
C PRO A 123 -33.64 -7.81 -41.22
N GLY A 124 -32.52 -7.90 -41.93
CA GLY A 124 -32.48 -8.68 -43.17
C GLY A 124 -31.33 -8.42 -44.13
N THR A 125 -30.12 -8.91 -43.80
CA THR A 125 -29.16 -9.48 -44.78
C THR A 125 -28.15 -10.34 -44.01
N PRO A 126 -27.86 -11.59 -44.42
CA PRO A 126 -26.83 -12.39 -43.78
C PRO A 126 -25.47 -11.94 -44.31
N ASP A 127 -24.69 -11.24 -43.49
CA ASP A 127 -23.30 -10.96 -43.82
C ASP A 127 -22.50 -12.26 -43.66
N LEU A 128 -21.93 -12.70 -44.78
CA LEU A 128 -21.11 -13.90 -44.92
C LEU A 128 -19.72 -13.65 -44.32
N PHE A 129 -19.59 -13.80 -43.02
CA PHE A 129 -18.32 -14.06 -42.36
C PHE A 129 -18.52 -15.18 -41.33
N PRO A 130 -17.86 -16.33 -41.45
CA PRO A 130 -17.85 -17.32 -40.38
C PRO A 130 -17.10 -16.72 -39.18
N LEU A 131 -17.84 -16.14 -38.23
CA LEU A 131 -17.36 -15.90 -36.87
C LEU A 131 -17.41 -17.18 -36.03
N GLU A 132 -17.37 -18.37 -36.65
CA GLU A 132 -17.25 -19.64 -35.95
C GLU A 132 -15.77 -19.99 -35.73
N MET A 133 -15.08 -19.25 -34.86
CA MET A 133 -13.91 -19.80 -34.19
C MET A 133 -13.52 -19.11 -32.88
N PHE A 134 -14.43 -18.35 -32.27
CA PHE A 134 -14.22 -17.94 -30.88
C PHE A 134 -14.92 -18.96 -29.99
N PRO A 135 -14.18 -19.68 -29.12
CA PRO A 135 -14.83 -20.57 -28.17
C PRO A 135 -15.83 -19.76 -27.36
N GLU A 136 -17.07 -20.23 -27.29
CA GLU A 136 -18.09 -19.65 -26.43
C GLU A 136 -17.62 -19.85 -24.99
N PHE A 137 -16.97 -18.84 -24.43
CA PHE A 137 -16.56 -18.89 -23.04
C PHE A 137 -17.82 -18.93 -22.19
N GLN A 138 -18.00 -20.02 -21.44
CA GLN A 138 -19.05 -20.16 -20.46
C GLN A 138 -19.00 -18.96 -19.51
N ARG A 139 -19.96 -18.04 -19.63
CA ARG A 139 -20.11 -16.96 -18.67
C ARG A 139 -20.65 -17.55 -17.38
N VAL A 140 -19.78 -17.69 -16.39
CA VAL A 140 -20.21 -18.08 -15.05
C VAL A 140 -20.89 -16.86 -14.42
N THR A 141 -22.18 -16.97 -14.15
CA THR A 141 -22.89 -15.97 -13.37
C THR A 141 -22.42 -16.08 -11.93
N ILE A 142 -21.69 -15.07 -11.44
CA ILE A 142 -21.37 -14.95 -10.02
C ILE A 142 -22.68 -14.61 -9.31
N SER A 143 -23.27 -15.60 -8.64
CA SER A 143 -24.49 -15.42 -7.86
C SER A 143 -24.16 -14.77 -6.51
N GLY A 144 -24.68 -13.57 -6.28
CA GLY A 144 -24.56 -12.86 -5.00
C GLY A 144 -24.68 -11.35 -5.20
N ASP A 145 -25.40 -10.68 -4.31
CA ASP A 145 -25.57 -9.22 -4.36
C ASP A 145 -24.26 -8.47 -4.03
N TYR A 146 -23.25 -9.18 -3.52
CA TYR A 146 -21.97 -8.62 -3.06
C TYR A 146 -20.79 -9.54 -3.43
N CYS A 147 -19.73 -8.95 -3.99
CA CYS A 147 -18.47 -9.64 -4.25
C CYS A 147 -17.61 -9.66 -2.98
N ALA A 148 -17.11 -10.83 -2.59
CA ALA A 148 -16.05 -10.93 -1.61
C ALA A 148 -14.69 -10.63 -2.27
N GLY A 149 -13.87 -9.82 -1.60
CA GLY A 149 -12.53 -9.45 -2.06
C GLY A 149 -11.44 -9.97 -1.13
N VAL A 150 -10.31 -10.37 -1.71
CA VAL A 150 -9.09 -10.75 -0.99
C VAL A 150 -7.96 -9.81 -1.38
N ASP A 151 -7.40 -9.09 -0.42
CA ASP A 151 -6.16 -8.34 -0.63
C ASP A 151 -4.96 -9.29 -0.51
N THR A 152 -4.39 -9.66 -1.65
CA THR A 152 -3.23 -10.56 -1.74
C THR A 152 -1.90 -9.82 -1.65
N HIS A 153 -1.90 -8.47 -1.62
CA HIS A 153 -0.70 -7.65 -1.68
C HIS A 153 -0.64 -6.58 -0.59
N ILE A 154 -0.74 -7.01 0.66
CA ILE A 154 -0.66 -6.16 1.85
C ILE A 154 0.47 -6.57 2.79
N HIS A 155 1.22 -5.59 3.29
CA HIS A 155 2.23 -5.83 4.33
C HIS A 155 1.58 -5.71 5.71
N ALA A 156 1.88 -6.61 6.64
CA ALA A 156 1.33 -6.58 8.00
C ALA A 156 1.63 -5.26 8.72
N ALA A 157 2.82 -4.68 8.50
CA ALA A 157 3.18 -3.36 9.03
C ALA A 157 2.27 -2.21 8.54
N ALA A 158 1.62 -2.36 7.38
CA ALA A 158 0.71 -1.37 6.80
C ALA A 158 -0.75 -1.84 6.77
N CYS A 159 -1.12 -2.90 7.52
CA CYS A 159 -2.49 -3.41 7.49
C CYS A 159 -3.51 -2.52 8.22
N MET A 160 -3.02 -1.67 9.12
CA MET A 160 -3.83 -0.78 9.94
C MET A 160 -4.11 0.57 9.26
N ASN A 161 -5.27 1.15 9.57
CA ASN A 161 -5.59 2.51 9.19
C ASN A 161 -4.76 3.51 10.03
N GLN A 162 -4.30 4.61 9.42
CA GLN A 162 -3.62 5.73 10.11
C GLN A 162 -4.35 6.26 11.35
N LYS A 163 -5.70 6.32 11.33
CA LYS A 163 -6.50 6.74 12.48
C LYS A 163 -6.43 5.74 13.63
N HIS A 164 -6.41 4.45 13.28
CA HIS A 164 -6.29 3.37 14.25
C HIS A 164 -4.91 3.40 14.91
N LEU A 165 -3.84 3.50 14.12
CA LEU A 165 -2.47 3.66 14.60
C LEU A 165 -2.33 4.89 15.52
N LEU A 166 -2.84 6.05 15.10
CA LEU A 166 -2.79 7.27 15.93
C LEU A 166 -3.46 7.08 17.28
N ARG A 167 -4.64 6.47 17.29
CA ARG A 167 -5.40 6.18 18.51
C ARG A 167 -4.64 5.21 19.40
N PHE A 168 -4.00 4.20 18.81
CA PHE A 168 -3.18 3.24 19.53
C PHE A 168 -1.99 3.93 20.21
N ILE A 169 -1.22 4.74 19.47
CA ILE A 169 -0.07 5.51 20.00
C ILE A 169 -0.49 6.42 21.16
N LYS A 170 -1.62 7.13 21.03
CA LYS A 170 -2.13 7.99 22.11
C LYS A 170 -2.55 7.19 23.34
N LYS A 171 -3.14 6.00 23.14
CA LYS A 171 -3.58 5.11 24.22
C LYS A 171 -2.38 4.48 24.94
N SER A 172 -1.43 3.92 24.21
CA SER A 172 -0.22 3.30 24.77
C SER A 172 0.59 4.31 25.55
N TYR A 173 0.78 5.54 25.04
CA TYR A 173 1.48 6.58 25.80
C TYR A 173 0.78 6.89 27.13
N ARG A 174 -0.55 6.99 27.15
CA ARG A 174 -1.30 7.30 28.38
C ARG A 174 -1.24 6.19 29.42
N VAL A 175 -1.19 4.93 28.99
CA VAL A 175 -1.21 3.76 29.88
C VAL A 175 0.19 3.36 30.32
N ASP A 176 1.15 3.38 29.38
CA ASP A 176 2.49 2.80 29.53
C ASP A 176 3.60 3.86 29.51
N GLN A 177 3.33 5.09 29.96
CA GLN A 177 4.29 6.22 29.91
C GLN A 177 5.64 5.89 30.58
N ASP A 178 5.63 5.15 31.69
CA ASP A 178 6.81 4.84 32.49
C ASP A 178 7.47 3.50 32.09
N ARG A 179 6.91 2.80 31.10
CA ARG A 179 7.43 1.52 30.61
C ARG A 179 8.70 1.75 29.80
N VAL A 180 9.71 0.92 30.03
CA VAL A 180 10.92 0.87 29.18
C VAL A 180 10.57 0.24 27.84
N VAL A 181 10.79 0.99 26.75
CA VAL A 181 10.37 0.60 25.39
C VAL A 181 11.51 0.59 24.38
N HIS A 182 12.63 1.24 24.69
CA HIS A 182 13.76 1.37 23.79
C HIS A 182 15.09 1.38 24.55
N LYS A 183 16.18 1.01 23.87
CA LYS A 183 17.53 1.04 24.44
C LYS A 183 18.43 1.92 23.56
N LEU A 184 18.69 3.15 24.00
CA LEU A 184 19.52 4.12 23.29
C LEU A 184 20.93 4.13 23.89
N LYS A 185 21.96 3.78 23.11
CA LYS A 185 23.37 3.82 23.53
C LYS A 185 23.60 3.14 24.89
N GLU A 186 23.09 1.92 25.05
CA GLU A 186 23.14 1.13 26.29
C GLU A 186 22.23 1.61 27.45
N LYS A 187 21.61 2.79 27.35
CA LYS A 187 20.66 3.29 28.34
C LYS A 187 19.23 2.86 28.00
N GLU A 188 18.54 2.33 28.99
CA GLU A 188 17.10 2.06 28.91
C GLU A 188 16.32 3.37 28.90
N VAL A 189 15.39 3.49 27.95
CA VAL A 189 14.58 4.69 27.70
C VAL A 189 13.12 4.31 27.85
N THR A 190 12.42 5.07 28.68
CA THR A 190 10.97 4.94 28.89
C THR A 190 10.17 5.50 27.71
N MET A 191 8.88 5.13 27.60
CA MET A 191 7.99 5.68 26.58
C MET A 191 7.94 7.21 26.65
N LYS A 192 7.88 7.77 27.86
CA LYS A 192 7.90 9.21 28.07
C LYS A 192 9.19 9.86 27.56
N GLU A 193 10.34 9.35 27.98
CA GLU A 193 11.65 9.87 27.56
C GLU A 193 11.87 9.72 26.04
N LEU A 194 11.35 8.65 25.43
CA LEU A 194 11.44 8.44 23.99
C LEU A 194 10.72 9.57 23.24
N PHE A 195 9.48 9.90 23.64
CA PHE A 195 8.71 10.98 23.03
C PHE A 195 9.34 12.36 23.28
N GLU A 196 9.89 12.58 24.47
CA GLU A 196 10.65 13.79 24.79
C GLU A 196 11.89 13.94 23.90
N SER A 197 12.63 12.85 23.68
CA SER A 197 13.83 12.85 22.81
C SER A 197 13.53 13.17 21.34
N LEU A 198 12.33 12.79 20.88
CA LEU A 198 11.84 13.09 19.54
C LEU A 198 11.20 14.48 19.44
N ASN A 199 11.12 15.23 20.55
CA ASN A 199 10.38 16.50 20.64
C ASN A 199 8.92 16.37 20.18
N LEU A 200 8.29 15.23 20.48
CA LEU A 200 6.91 14.91 20.10
C LEU A 200 6.02 14.87 21.33
N HIS A 201 4.91 15.61 21.28
CA HIS A 201 3.88 15.50 22.29
C HIS A 201 2.70 14.66 21.77
N PRO A 202 2.32 13.55 22.43
CA PRO A 202 1.30 12.62 21.94
C PRO A 202 -0.06 13.27 21.66
N TYR A 203 -0.44 14.29 22.44
CA TYR A 203 -1.70 14.99 22.25
C TYR A 203 -1.71 15.85 20.98
N ASN A 204 -0.53 16.32 20.56
CA ASN A 204 -0.36 17.17 19.37
C ASN A 204 -0.21 16.33 18.09
N LEU A 205 -0.04 15.00 18.21
CA LEU A 205 0.00 14.13 17.05
C LEU A 205 -1.36 14.13 16.34
N THR A 206 -1.33 14.44 15.05
CA THR A 206 -2.48 14.35 14.16
C THR A 206 -2.28 13.22 13.15
N VAL A 207 -3.32 12.95 12.38
CA VAL A 207 -3.27 11.96 11.30
C VAL A 207 -2.26 12.38 10.22
N ASP A 208 -2.17 13.67 9.93
CA ASP A 208 -1.23 14.22 8.95
C ASP A 208 0.21 14.18 9.47
N SER A 209 0.40 14.33 10.79
CA SER A 209 1.72 14.24 11.42
C SER A 209 2.37 12.86 11.30
N LEU A 210 1.58 11.80 11.08
CA LEU A 210 2.12 10.44 10.93
C LEU A 210 2.79 10.21 9.56
N ASP A 211 2.41 10.96 8.52
CA ASP A 211 2.94 10.85 7.15
C ASP A 211 2.96 9.42 6.54
N VAL A 212 1.97 8.59 6.91
CA VAL A 212 1.86 7.20 6.43
C VAL A 212 1.04 7.04 5.13
N HIS A 213 0.64 8.14 4.49
CA HIS A 213 -0.27 8.13 3.33
C HIS A 213 0.43 7.69 2.04
N ALA A 214 -0.05 6.64 1.38
CA ALA A 214 0.40 6.29 0.02
C ALA A 214 -0.07 7.35 -1.00
N GLY A 215 0.84 7.81 -1.87
CA GLY A 215 0.57 8.87 -2.87
C GLY A 215 1.20 8.53 -4.22
N ARG A 216 0.91 9.28 -5.29
CA ARG A 216 1.45 9.00 -6.64
C ARG A 216 2.99 8.94 -6.65
N GLN A 217 3.61 9.74 -5.80
CA GLN A 217 5.07 9.86 -5.66
C GLN A 217 5.74 8.59 -5.09
N THR A 218 4.98 7.64 -4.57
CA THR A 218 5.48 6.36 -4.04
C THR A 218 5.43 5.20 -5.03
N PHE A 219 4.87 5.42 -6.21
CA PHE A 219 4.85 4.40 -7.25
C PHE A 219 6.27 4.18 -7.80
N GLN A 220 6.72 2.92 -7.88
CA GLN A 220 8.04 2.48 -8.37
C GLN A 220 9.29 2.99 -7.61
N ARG A 221 9.12 3.89 -6.64
CA ARG A 221 10.19 4.44 -5.79
C ARG A 221 10.22 3.76 -4.43
N PHE A 222 11.00 2.68 -4.35
CA PHE A 222 11.09 1.84 -3.14
C PHE A 222 11.68 2.58 -1.93
N ASP A 223 12.56 3.56 -2.18
CA ASP A 223 13.11 4.49 -1.18
C ASP A 223 12.00 5.32 -0.51
N LYS A 224 11.13 5.93 -1.32
CA LYS A 224 9.99 6.73 -0.84
C LYS A 224 8.91 5.85 -0.19
N PHE A 225 8.75 4.62 -0.65
CA PHE A 225 7.84 3.65 -0.05
C PHE A 225 8.28 3.27 1.38
N ASN A 226 9.58 2.97 1.57
CA ASN A 226 10.13 2.66 2.89
C ASN A 226 10.03 3.81 3.88
N ALA A 227 10.18 5.05 3.41
CA ALA A 227 10.01 6.24 4.25
C ALA A 227 8.60 6.34 4.85
N LYS A 228 7.57 5.86 4.16
CA LYS A 228 6.17 5.90 4.65
C LYS A 228 5.85 4.90 5.75
N TYR A 229 6.71 3.90 5.96
CA TYR A 229 6.62 3.03 7.12
C TYR A 229 7.20 3.69 8.37
N ASN A 230 7.72 4.92 8.27
CA ASN A 230 8.35 5.61 9.36
C ASN A 230 7.42 6.71 9.92
N PRO A 231 6.56 6.40 10.91
CA PRO A 231 5.61 7.39 11.40
C PRO A 231 6.35 8.61 11.95
N VAL A 232 5.93 9.80 11.51
CA VAL A 232 6.56 11.08 11.89
C VAL A 232 8.02 11.22 11.43
N GLY A 233 8.51 10.32 10.57
CA GLY A 233 9.90 10.28 10.15
C GLY A 233 10.88 9.77 11.23
N ALA A 234 10.39 9.23 12.35
CA ALA A 234 11.20 8.77 13.48
C ALA A 234 11.31 7.24 13.50
N SER A 235 12.48 6.71 13.12
CA SER A 235 12.73 5.26 13.01
C SER A 235 12.47 4.50 14.30
N GLU A 236 12.58 5.18 15.44
CA GLU A 236 12.34 4.67 16.77
C GLU A 236 10.86 4.33 16.99
N LEU A 237 9.94 5.16 16.48
CA LEU A 237 8.50 4.89 16.57
C LEU A 237 8.08 3.75 15.63
N ARG A 238 8.69 3.67 14.45
CA ARG A 238 8.52 2.51 13.56
C ARG A 238 8.95 1.23 14.25
N ASP A 239 10.14 1.23 14.84
CA ASP A 239 10.70 0.05 15.49
C ASP A 239 9.87 -0.37 16.71
N LEU A 240 9.30 0.59 17.43
CA LEU A 240 8.43 0.32 18.56
C LEU A 240 7.05 -0.26 18.17
N TYR A 241 6.38 0.33 17.17
CA TYR A 241 4.98 0.01 16.86
C TYR A 241 4.79 -0.92 15.67
N MET A 242 5.77 -1.03 14.76
CA MET A 242 5.60 -1.67 13.45
C MET A 242 6.60 -2.78 13.15
N LYS A 243 7.52 -3.09 14.09
CA LYS A 243 8.44 -4.24 13.99
C LYS A 243 8.07 -5.36 14.94
N THR A 244 8.34 -6.59 14.51
CA THR A 244 8.21 -7.82 15.29
C THR A 244 9.32 -7.97 16.32
N GLU A 245 10.55 -7.56 15.99
CA GLU A 245 11.69 -7.61 16.88
C GLU A 245 12.04 -6.20 17.36
N ASN A 246 11.86 -5.96 18.67
CA ASN A 246 12.24 -4.74 19.37
C ASN A 246 12.46 -5.04 20.87
N HIS A 247 12.72 -4.03 21.69
CA HIS A 247 13.01 -4.20 23.12
C HIS A 247 11.85 -4.85 23.91
N ILE A 248 10.61 -4.69 23.44
CA ILE A 248 9.40 -5.28 24.04
C ILE A 248 8.89 -6.50 23.24
N ASN A 249 9.76 -7.14 22.45
CA ASN A 249 9.45 -8.32 21.64
C ASN A 249 8.20 -8.16 20.74
N GLY A 250 8.01 -6.97 20.16
CA GLY A 250 6.93 -6.72 19.21
C GLY A 250 5.52 -6.70 19.81
N GLU A 251 5.38 -6.59 21.13
CA GLU A 251 4.07 -6.67 21.82
C GLU A 251 3.04 -5.69 21.26
N TYR A 252 3.43 -4.44 21.00
CA TYR A 252 2.53 -3.44 20.41
C TYR A 252 2.14 -3.79 18.98
N PHE A 253 3.10 -4.25 18.17
CA PHE A 253 2.82 -4.66 16.80
C PHE A 253 1.84 -5.84 16.76
N ALA A 254 2.06 -6.85 17.62
CA ALA A 254 1.15 -7.99 17.76
C ALA A 254 -0.24 -7.56 18.23
N THR A 255 -0.34 -6.59 19.15
CA THR A 255 -1.62 -6.07 19.63
C THR A 255 -2.37 -5.34 18.53
N ILE A 256 -1.70 -4.51 17.74
CA ILE A 256 -2.31 -3.81 16.60
C ILE A 256 -2.81 -4.82 15.56
N ILE A 257 -2.00 -5.83 15.19
CA ILE A 257 -2.44 -6.88 14.26
C ILE A 257 -3.67 -7.62 14.80
N LYS A 258 -3.73 -7.92 16.09
CA LYS A 258 -4.90 -8.58 16.70
C LYS A 258 -6.15 -7.72 16.62
N GLU A 259 -6.04 -6.40 16.84
CA GLU A 259 -7.17 -5.48 16.68
C GLU A 259 -7.64 -5.45 15.21
N VAL A 260 -6.72 -5.36 14.25
CA VAL A 260 -7.06 -5.37 12.81
C VAL A 260 -7.66 -6.71 12.37
N ALA A 261 -7.14 -7.84 12.88
CA ALA A 261 -7.67 -9.16 12.59
C ALA A 261 -9.10 -9.33 13.11
N SER A 262 -9.39 -8.81 14.31
CA SER A 262 -10.76 -8.79 14.85
C SER A 262 -11.71 -7.98 13.96
N ASP A 263 -11.28 -6.80 13.49
CA ASP A 263 -12.07 -5.98 12.57
C ASP A 263 -12.32 -6.69 11.22
N LEU A 264 -11.34 -7.46 10.72
CA LEU A 264 -11.46 -8.26 9.50
C LEU A 264 -12.38 -9.48 9.66
N GLU A 265 -12.38 -10.13 10.84
CA GLU A 265 -13.30 -11.25 11.14
C GLU A 265 -14.76 -10.81 11.13
N ASP A 266 -15.05 -9.58 11.60
CA ASP A 266 -16.38 -8.98 11.54
C ASP A 266 -16.79 -8.58 10.10
N ALA A 267 -15.81 -8.39 9.20
CA ALA A 267 -16.03 -7.98 7.82
C ALA A 267 -16.35 -9.17 6.89
N LYS A 268 -17.64 -9.46 6.72
CA LYS A 268 -18.16 -10.62 5.95
C LYS A 268 -17.58 -10.84 4.53
N TYR A 269 -17.18 -9.78 3.84
CA TYR A 269 -16.78 -9.81 2.43
C TYR A 269 -15.34 -9.33 2.17
N GLN A 270 -14.56 -9.10 3.23
CA GLN A 270 -13.21 -8.59 3.12
C GLN A 270 -12.22 -9.56 3.75
N TYR A 271 -11.23 -9.98 2.96
CA TYR A 271 -10.16 -10.86 3.40
C TYR A 271 -8.81 -10.26 3.02
N ALA A 272 -7.75 -10.69 3.71
CA ALA A 272 -6.40 -10.21 3.46
C ALA A 272 -5.36 -11.31 3.70
N GLU A 273 -4.28 -11.29 2.93
CA GLU A 273 -3.10 -12.13 3.10
C GLU A 273 -1.91 -11.27 3.54
N PRO A 274 -1.83 -10.87 4.82
CA PRO A 274 -0.80 -9.97 5.31
C PRO A 274 0.58 -10.62 5.29
N ARG A 275 1.54 -9.92 4.67
CA ARG A 275 2.93 -10.36 4.59
C ARG A 275 3.73 -9.89 5.79
N LEU A 276 4.45 -10.82 6.40
CA LEU A 276 5.47 -10.55 7.40
C LEU A 276 6.85 -10.55 6.73
N SER A 277 7.72 -9.67 7.20
CA SER A 277 9.08 -9.52 6.67
C SER A 277 10.06 -10.40 7.44
N ILE A 278 10.94 -11.07 6.70
CA ILE A 278 12.11 -11.79 7.21
C ILE A 278 13.31 -11.30 6.40
N TYR A 279 14.32 -10.78 7.07
CA TYR A 279 15.46 -10.10 6.46
C TYR A 279 16.64 -11.05 6.19
N GLY A 280 16.70 -12.20 6.85
CA GLY A 280 17.79 -13.16 6.70
C GLY A 280 19.10 -12.71 7.33
N CYS A 281 19.08 -11.66 8.17
CA CYS A 281 20.26 -11.17 8.87
C CYS A 281 20.64 -12.06 10.07
N ASN A 282 19.70 -12.85 10.59
CA ASN A 282 19.90 -13.72 11.74
C ASN A 282 19.34 -15.13 11.45
N PRO A 283 20.11 -16.21 11.64
CA PRO A 283 19.62 -17.59 11.47
C PRO A 283 18.39 -17.93 12.33
N ASN A 284 18.25 -17.26 13.49
CA ASN A 284 17.16 -17.50 14.44
C ASN A 284 15.90 -16.67 14.16
N GLU A 285 15.88 -15.85 13.10
CA GLU A 285 14.77 -14.94 12.80
C GLU A 285 13.44 -15.68 12.60
N TRP A 286 13.46 -16.80 11.89
CA TRP A 286 12.28 -17.66 11.73
C TRP A 286 11.73 -18.16 13.06
N THR A 287 12.60 -18.64 13.94
CA THR A 287 12.22 -19.18 15.26
C THR A 287 11.69 -18.09 16.17
N LYS A 288 12.26 -16.88 16.10
CA LYS A 288 11.77 -15.72 16.85
C LYS A 288 10.41 -15.22 16.35
N LEU A 289 10.18 -15.29 15.05
CA LEU A 289 8.91 -14.85 14.47
C LEU A 289 7.76 -15.82 14.79
N SER A 290 8.05 -17.12 14.95
CA SER A 290 7.03 -18.15 15.20
C SER A 290 6.70 -18.37 16.67
N SER A 291 7.53 -17.90 17.60
CA SER A 291 7.35 -18.01 19.06
C SER A 291 6.37 -16.98 19.60
#